data_AF-A0A8R7PWA5-F1
#
_entry.id   AF-A0A8R7PWA5-F1
#
_cell.length_a   1.000
_cell.length_b   1.000
_cell.length_c   1.000
_cell.angle_alpha   90.00
_cell.angle_beta   90.00
_cell.angle_gamma   90.00
#
_symmetry.space_group_name_H-M   'P 1'
#
loop_
_entity.id
_entity.type
_entity.pdbx_description
1 polymer ?
#
loop_
_entity_poly.entity_id
_entity_poly.type
_entity_poly.pdbx_seq_one_letter_code
_entity_poly.pdbx_strand_id
1 'polypeptide(L)'
;MLSFFNIGNFIATGSGIASDDSTVVLCFNKLYMLGMAKPGDHRWMLLEYKTDGFTKRPLMFAGCFYHVNVHGVMVLQFLPNQPPRLEVAVKLNMRVFPLSESMHLFNNCGELMLMHDRVVPFTS
;
A
#
# COMPACT_ATOMS: atom_id res chain seq x y z
N MET A 1 9.86 10.08 -2.96
CA MET A 1 10.80 9.85 -1.84
C MET A 1 10.20 8.75 -0.97
N LEU A 2 10.83 7.58 -0.89
CA LEU A 2 10.36 6.47 -0.03
C LEU A 2 10.91 6.68 1.38
N SER A 3 10.08 7.18 2.30
CA SER A 3 10.41 7.36 3.71
C SER A 3 10.05 6.11 4.51
N PHE A 4 11.01 5.58 5.28
CA PHE A 4 10.82 4.49 6.24
C PHE A 4 10.76 5.08 7.65
N PHE A 5 9.77 4.66 8.43
CA PHE A 5 9.63 5.04 9.84
C PHE A 5 9.90 3.81 10.71
N ASN A 6 10.88 3.90 11.61
CA ASN A 6 11.19 2.86 12.58
C ASN A 6 10.46 3.17 13.89
N ILE A 7 9.42 2.40 14.18
CA ILE A 7 8.63 2.49 15.43
C ILE A 7 8.87 1.20 16.22
N GLY A 8 10.14 0.91 16.55
CA GLY A 8 10.57 -0.32 17.22
C GLY A 8 10.82 -1.50 16.26
N ASN A 9 10.55 -2.74 16.68
CA ASN A 9 10.70 -3.95 15.81
C ASN A 9 9.75 -3.97 14.59
N PHE A 10 8.92 -2.94 14.41
CA PHE A 10 7.95 -2.83 13.33
C PHE A 10 8.40 -1.76 12.34
N ILE A 11 8.88 -2.22 11.18
CA ILE A 11 9.32 -1.35 10.09
C ILE A 11 8.09 -0.97 9.26
N ALA A 12 7.77 0.32 9.20
CA ALA A 12 6.82 0.83 8.23
C ALA A 12 7.44 0.73 6.82
N THR A 13 6.78 -0.03 5.95
CA THR A 13 7.19 -0.32 4.56
C THR A 13 6.69 0.70 3.54
N GLY A 14 5.83 1.63 3.98
CA GLY A 14 5.31 2.71 3.16
C GLY A 14 4.68 3.78 4.05
N SER A 15 4.62 5.01 3.54
CA SER A 15 4.08 6.16 4.26
C SER A 15 3.54 7.22 3.29
N GLY A 16 2.59 8.04 3.75
CA GLY A 16 2.17 9.26 3.06
C GLY A 16 1.00 9.97 3.72
N ILE A 17 0.47 10.99 3.05
CA ILE A 17 -0.69 11.77 3.49
C ILE A 17 -1.91 11.35 2.68
N ALA A 18 -3.02 11.07 3.36
CA ALA A 18 -4.28 10.68 2.74
C ALA A 18 -4.93 11.83 1.96
N SER A 19 -6.02 11.52 1.26
CA SER A 19 -6.75 12.44 0.39
C SER A 19 -7.48 13.57 1.14
N ASP A 20 -7.52 13.50 2.48
CA ASP A 20 -8.03 14.57 3.34
C ASP A 20 -6.94 15.55 3.80
N ASP A 21 -5.76 15.49 3.17
CA ASP A 21 -4.57 16.34 3.34
C ASP A 21 -4.04 16.46 4.77
N SER A 22 -4.54 15.65 5.70
CA SER A 22 -4.26 15.79 7.13
C SER A 22 -3.98 14.46 7.81
N THR A 23 -4.49 13.34 7.29
CA THR A 23 -4.24 12.02 7.86
C THR A 23 -2.91 11.45 7.37
N VAL A 24 -1.98 11.21 8.29
CA VAL A 24 -0.76 10.46 8.02
C VAL A 24 -1.10 8.97 7.99
N VAL A 25 -0.65 8.27 6.96
CA VAL A 25 -0.81 6.83 6.79
C VAL A 25 0.55 6.16 6.81
N LEU A 26 0.70 5.12 7.62
CA LEU A 26 1.86 4.23 7.66
C LEU A 26 1.41 2.81 7.33
N CYS A 27 2.19 2.10 6.51
CA CYS A 27 1.92 0.70 6.21
C CYS A 27 2.93 -0.24 6.85
N PHE A 28 2.42 -1.12 7.71
CA PHE A 28 3.17 -2.20 8.34
C PHE A 28 2.85 -3.51 7.62
N ASN A 29 3.46 -3.73 6.44
CA ASN A 29 3.12 -4.87 5.58
C ASN A 29 3.36 -6.24 6.26
N LYS A 30 4.40 -6.36 7.08
CA LYS A 30 4.65 -7.59 7.87
C LYS A 30 3.55 -7.91 8.88
N LEU A 31 2.79 -6.89 9.29
CA LEU A 31 1.69 -7.02 10.24
C LEU A 31 0.32 -6.98 9.55
N TYR A 32 0.30 -6.80 8.24
CA TYR A 32 -0.93 -6.64 7.45
C TYR A 32 -1.83 -5.51 8.00
N MET A 33 -1.21 -4.41 8.42
CA MET A 33 -1.89 -3.28 9.05
C MET A 33 -1.49 -1.94 8.45
N LEU A 34 -2.46 -1.03 8.40
CA LEU A 34 -2.26 0.39 8.19
C LEU A 34 -2.47 1.14 9.50
N GLY A 35 -1.51 1.98 9.87
CA GLY A 35 -1.67 2.97 10.94
C GLY A 35 -2.05 4.31 10.34
N MET A 36 -3.07 4.95 10.90
CA MET A 36 -3.53 6.27 10.48
C MET A 36 -3.66 7.20 11.68
N ALA A 37 -3.21 8.45 11.56
CA ALA A 37 -3.39 9.47 12.59
C ALA A 37 -3.36 10.88 11.99
N LYS A 38 -4.14 11.79 12.57
CA LYS A 38 -4.06 13.23 12.30
C LYS A 38 -3.12 13.90 13.31
N PRO A 39 -2.51 15.05 12.95
CA PRO A 39 -1.86 15.91 13.92
C PRO A 39 -2.81 16.24 15.08
N GLY A 40 -2.40 15.92 16.30
CA GLY A 40 -3.21 16.12 17.52
C GLY A 40 -3.97 14.88 18.01
N ASP A 41 -4.05 13.80 17.22
CA ASP A 41 -4.64 12.56 17.70
C ASP A 41 -3.78 11.94 18.82
N HIS A 42 -4.44 11.49 19.89
CA HIS A 42 -3.76 10.83 21.00
C HIS A 42 -3.33 9.38 20.69
N ARG A 43 -3.94 8.75 19.67
CA ARG A 43 -3.71 7.34 19.32
C ARG A 43 -3.84 7.15 17.81
N TRP A 44 -3.09 6.17 17.29
CA TRP A 44 -3.24 5.71 15.91
C TRP A 44 -4.50 4.86 15.76
N MET A 45 -5.24 5.09 14.68
CA MET A 45 -6.24 4.16 14.17
C MET A 45 -5.54 3.06 13.39
N LEU A 46 -5.87 1.81 13.68
CA LEU A 46 -5.31 0.65 12.97
C LEU A 46 -6.37 0.04 12.07
N LEU A 47 -6.01 -0.21 10.81
CA LEU A 47 -6.82 -0.94 9.85
C LEU A 47 -6.06 -2.18 9.41
N GLU A 48 -6.56 -3.34 9.83
CA GLU A 48 -6.09 -4.63 9.31
C GLU A 48 -6.58 -4.82 7.87
N TYR A 49 -5.74 -5.45 7.05
CA TYR A 49 -6.12 -5.83 5.71
C TYR A 49 -5.69 -7.24 5.39
N LYS A 50 -6.50 -7.91 4.55
CA LYS A 50 -6.16 -9.25 4.09
C LYS A 50 -5.03 -9.17 3.08
N THR A 51 -3.92 -9.81 3.41
CA THR A 51 -2.93 -10.20 2.40
C THR A 51 -3.30 -11.57 1.85
N ASP A 52 -2.91 -11.79 0.63
CA ASP A 52 -2.85 -13.05 -0.09
C ASP A 52 -1.45 -13.69 -0.01
N GLY A 53 -0.58 -13.19 0.88
CA GLY A 53 0.82 -13.60 1.01
C GLY A 53 1.78 -12.84 0.09
N PHE A 54 1.28 -11.87 -0.68
CA PHE A 54 2.10 -11.05 -1.56
C PHE A 54 2.63 -9.86 -0.76
N THR A 55 3.95 -9.78 -0.58
CA THR A 55 4.62 -8.62 0.04
C THR A 55 4.79 -7.51 -0.99
N LYS A 56 3.69 -6.98 -1.54
CA LYS A 56 3.75 -5.83 -2.43
C LYS A 56 3.94 -4.56 -1.61
N ARG A 57 4.87 -3.70 -2.05
CA ARG A 57 5.03 -2.39 -1.42
C ARG A 57 3.83 -1.55 -1.79
N PRO A 58 3.08 -1.00 -0.81
CA PRO A 58 2.02 -0.07 -1.13
C PRO A 58 2.59 1.20 -1.76
N LEU A 59 1.76 1.85 -2.56
CA LEU A 59 2.10 3.09 -3.27
C LEU A 59 1.20 4.20 -2.76
N MET A 60 1.79 5.34 -2.41
CA MET A 60 1.08 6.59 -2.26
C MET A 60 1.11 7.34 -3.58
N PHE A 61 -0.06 7.65 -4.12
CA PHE A 61 -0.19 8.39 -5.37
C PHE A 61 -1.44 9.27 -5.31
N ALA A 62 -1.30 10.56 -5.67
CA ALA A 62 -2.40 11.53 -5.66
C ALA A 62 -3.22 11.56 -4.36
N GLY A 63 -2.56 11.50 -3.20
CA GLY A 63 -3.21 11.48 -1.87
C GLY A 63 -3.87 10.14 -1.52
N CYS A 64 -3.87 9.17 -2.42
CA CYS A 64 -4.48 7.87 -2.20
C CYS A 64 -3.43 6.82 -1.85
N PHE A 65 -3.74 5.99 -0.85
CA PHE A 65 -2.96 4.82 -0.51
C PHE A 65 -3.45 3.64 -1.35
N TYR A 66 -2.57 3.09 -2.18
CA TYR A 66 -2.84 1.94 -3.03
C TYR A 66 -2.06 0.71 -2.59
N HIS A 67 -2.74 -0.43 -2.58
CA HIS A 67 -2.14 -1.74 -2.37
C HIS A 67 -2.72 -2.71 -3.39
N VAL A 68 -1.97 -3.73 -3.82
CA VAL A 68 -2.46 -4.71 -4.81
C VAL A 68 -2.56 -6.09 -4.18
N ASN A 69 -3.71 -6.74 -4.35
CA ASN A 69 -3.93 -8.15 -3.99
C ASN A 69 -4.60 -8.91 -5.16
N VAL A 70 -4.96 -10.18 -4.93
CA VAL A 70 -5.64 -11.07 -5.89
C VAL A 70 -6.98 -10.54 -6.36
N HIS A 71 -7.63 -9.66 -5.58
CA HIS A 71 -8.91 -9.06 -5.95
C HIS A 71 -8.73 -7.83 -6.85
N GLY A 72 -7.58 -7.17 -6.77
CA GLY A 72 -7.23 -6.07 -7.65
C GLY A 72 -6.35 -5.02 -6.99
N VAL A 73 -6.42 -3.80 -7.52
CA VAL A 73 -5.86 -2.61 -6.89
C VAL A 73 -6.86 -2.15 -5.83
N MET A 74 -6.43 -2.23 -4.57
CA MET A 74 -7.12 -1.71 -3.41
C MET A 74 -6.71 -0.26 -3.18
N VAL A 75 -7.66 0.58 -2.78
CA VAL A 75 -7.44 1.97 -2.38
C VAL A 75 -8.02 2.20 -0.98
N LEU A 76 -7.31 2.97 -0.16
CA LEU A 76 -7.82 3.42 1.14
C LEU A 76 -8.80 4.58 0.92
N GLN A 77 -10.03 4.40 1.39
CA GLN A 77 -11.11 5.39 1.28
C GLN A 77 -11.43 6.00 2.64
N PHE A 78 -11.67 7.31 2.63
CA PHE A 78 -12.14 8.09 3.76
C PHE A 78 -13.50 8.67 3.42
N LEU A 79 -14.56 7.95 3.78
CA LEU A 79 -15.94 8.36 3.52
C LEU A 79 -16.50 9.12 4.74
N PRO A 80 -17.30 10.18 4.54
CA PRO A 80 -17.94 10.88 5.65
C PRO A 80 -18.75 9.92 6.52
N ASN A 81 -18.59 10.05 7.84
CA ASN A 81 -19.30 9.25 8.86
C ASN A 81 -19.06 7.73 8.78
N GLN A 82 -17.99 7.28 8.12
CA GLN A 82 -17.64 5.88 8.02
C GLN A 82 -16.18 5.66 8.42
N PRO A 83 -15.84 4.53 9.04
CA PRO A 83 -14.45 4.21 9.31
C PRO A 83 -13.68 4.06 7.99
N PRO A 84 -12.38 4.43 7.97
CA PRO A 84 -11.51 4.18 6.84
C PRO A 84 -11.53 2.70 6.46
N ARG A 85 -11.54 2.42 5.16
CA ARG A 85 -11.57 1.04 4.66
C ARG A 85 -10.83 0.92 3.34
N LEU A 86 -10.43 -0.29 3.01
CA LEU A 86 -9.89 -0.61 1.69
C LEU A 86 -11.01 -1.05 0.76
N GLU A 87 -11.10 -0.41 -0.40
CA GLU A 87 -12.03 -0.77 -1.47
C GLU A 87 -11.28 -1.12 -2.74
N VAL A 88 -11.88 -1.94 -3.60
CA VAL A 88 -11.30 -2.27 -4.91
C VAL A 88 -11.47 -1.04 -5.82
N ALA A 89 -10.37 -0.36 -6.14
CA ALA A 89 -10.34 0.71 -7.13
C ALA A 89 -10.44 0.16 -8.56
N VAL A 90 -9.72 -0.93 -8.83
CA VAL A 90 -9.68 -1.56 -10.14
C VAL A 90 -9.53 -3.07 -9.98
N LYS A 91 -10.36 -3.84 -10.68
CA LYS A 91 -10.16 -5.28 -10.81
C LYS A 91 -9.04 -5.53 -11.81
N LEU A 92 -8.09 -6.37 -11.45
CA LEU A 92 -7.06 -6.79 -12.38
C LEU A 92 -7.66 -7.77 -13.38
N ASN A 93 -7.54 -7.48 -14.68
CA ASN A 93 -7.93 -8.41 -15.75
C ASN A 93 -6.84 -9.47 -16.04
N MET A 94 -5.94 -9.68 -15.08
CA MET A 94 -4.84 -10.65 -15.15
C MET A 94 -4.96 -11.61 -13.97
N ARG A 95 -4.76 -12.90 -14.24
CA ARG A 95 -4.50 -13.86 -13.16
C ARG A 95 -3.15 -13.49 -12.56
N VAL A 96 -3.16 -12.96 -11.34
CA VAL A 96 -1.93 -12.67 -10.60
C VAL A 96 -1.31 -14.00 -10.23
N PHE A 97 -0.41 -14.51 -11.08
CA PHE A 97 0.33 -15.74 -10.80
C PHE A 97 1.55 -15.41 -9.92
N PRO A 98 1.88 -16.23 -8.90
CA PRO A 98 2.94 -15.94 -7.93
C PRO A 98 4.38 -16.03 -8.46
N LEU A 99 4.62 -16.03 -9.77
CA LEU A 99 5.87 -16.53 -10.38
C LEU A 99 6.73 -15.49 -11.09
N SER A 100 6.42 -14.19 -11.00
CA SER A 100 7.21 -13.18 -11.69
C SER A 100 8.12 -12.42 -10.74
N GLU A 101 9.43 -12.50 -10.97
CA GLU A 101 10.50 -11.78 -10.26
C GLU A 101 10.39 -10.24 -10.43
N SER A 102 9.54 -9.80 -11.38
CA SER A 102 9.22 -8.40 -11.61
C SER A 102 7.72 -8.17 -11.80
N MET A 103 7.21 -7.04 -11.31
CA MET A 103 5.84 -6.58 -11.54
C MET A 103 5.87 -5.18 -12.14
N HIS A 104 5.17 -5.02 -13.26
CA HIS A 104 5.05 -3.76 -13.98
C HIS A 104 3.58 -3.29 -13.95
N LEU A 105 3.35 -2.04 -13.56
CA LEU A 105 2.07 -1.36 -13.66
C LEU A 105 2.16 -0.36 -14.81
N PHE A 106 1.22 -0.44 -15.75
CA PHE A 106 1.08 0.51 -16.85
C PHE A 106 -0.20 1.32 -16.68
N ASN A 107 -0.22 2.55 -17.19
CA ASN A 107 -1.46 3.30 -17.35
C ASN A 107 -2.25 2.78 -18.57
N ASN A 108 -3.46 3.31 -18.76
CA ASN A 108 -4.33 2.93 -19.89
C ASN A 108 -3.74 3.30 -21.26
N CYS A 109 -2.72 4.16 -21.32
CA CYS A 109 -2.00 4.54 -22.53
C CYS A 109 -0.77 3.65 -22.80
N GLY A 110 -0.49 2.67 -21.93
CA GLY A 110 0.66 1.79 -22.05
C GLY A 110 1.97 2.37 -21.49
N GLU A 111 1.92 3.46 -20.71
CA GLU A 111 3.11 4.05 -20.06
C GLU A 111 3.37 3.38 -18.70
N LEU A 112 4.63 3.04 -18.42
CA LEU A 112 5.04 2.40 -17.18
C LEU A 112 4.90 3.37 -16.00
N MET A 113 4.01 3.07 -15.05
CA MET A 113 3.78 3.84 -13.84
C MET A 113 4.58 3.33 -12.64
N LEU A 114 4.76 2.01 -12.53
CA LEU A 114 5.47 1.39 -11.41
C LEU A 114 6.19 0.13 -11.91
N MET A 115 7.46 0.00 -11.54
CA MET A 115 8.19 -1.26 -11.67
C MET A 115 8.66 -1.67 -10.28
N HIS A 116 8.31 -2.89 -9.89
CA HIS A 116 8.90 -3.55 -8.73
C HIS A 116 9.72 -4.73 -9.22
N ASP A 117 11.03 -4.64 -9.05
CA ASP A 117 11.97 -5.70 -9.36
C ASP A 117 12.60 -6.20 -8.06
N ARG A 118 12.64 -7.52 -7.87
CA ARG A 118 13.20 -8.13 -6.67
C ARG A 118 14.64 -8.54 -6.98
N VAL A 119 15.59 -7.64 -6.72
CA VAL A 119 17.02 -7.96 -6.81
C VAL A 119 17.36 -9.02 -5.76
N VAL A 120 17.55 -10.26 -6.20
CA VAL A 120 18.13 -11.32 -5.37
C VAL A 120 19.65 -11.20 -5.46
N PRO A 121 20.37 -10.96 -4.35
CA PRO A 121 21.84 -11.00 -4.38
C PRO A 121 22.28 -12.41 -4.78
N PHE A 122 23.17 -12.53 -5.76
CA PHE A 122 23.88 -13.77 -6.01
C PHE A 122 24.73 -14.09 -4.78
N THR A 123 24.33 -15.10 -4.01
CA THR A 123 25.23 -15.73 -3.04
C THR A 123 26.06 -16.76 -3.80
N SER A 124 27.27 -16.37 -4.17
CA SER A 124 28.34 -17.26 -4.63
C SER A 124 28.82 -18.19 -3.52
#